data_AF-A0A8J2IUR2-F1
#
_entry.id   AF-A0A8J2IUR2-F1
#
_cell.length_a   1.000
_cell.length_b   1.000
_cell.length_c   1.000
_cell.angle_alpha   90.00
_cell.angle_beta   90.00
_cell.angle_gamma   90.00
#
_symmetry.space_group_name_H-M   'P 1'
#
loop_
_entity.id
_entity.type
_entity.pdbx_description
1 polymer ?
#
loop_
_entity_poly.entity_id
_entity_poly.type
_entity_poly.pdbx_seq_one_letter_code
_entity_poly.pdbx_strand_id
1 'polypeptide(L)'
;MVGRRQWNADQGGRHRGSHIGEDARPQYEDGPRDLENGRYYDYGIGNKDSRPKPRIMKFQDAARTALEDARRGEIKRALMHGIDRSGLEKYRKSDEELKKMKNKKLRHFYEQQNERLNDWLEVDAVVMAIADDVLESMNPDPDHDGDQERCGGIQRVEGNIGELLPDEEKEKRRKAARRANWAININVMANILLLAGKTFAVFTTGSLSLVASLVDSALDLLCTLIVWSTSRLVLWRLEAMQRRFPVGKRRLEPLGILVFSIIMVISFLQILQESLSRLMPPHAEAEILSWTAIASLLATIILKGAIGLGCRPIQSSQVQALVQDCKTDVIFNTLSLLFPFIGYRANVWWLDPVGAGLLSLFIIYDWGHTCFENVVRLSGEAADDHTLKKLIYLAYRFAPVVTGFKNVTAYHAGDGVWVEFDVLLDEKTPLNRSHDIAETLQYCAEGLGEVDRAFVTTDYAVLGPLGHATDSEWNH
;
A
#
# COMPACT_ATOMS: atom_id res chain seq x y z
N MET A 1 6.00 -51.65 -8.93
CA MET A 1 4.64 -52.22 -8.74
C MET A 1 3.64 -51.19 -9.23
N VAL A 2 3.05 -51.47 -10.40
CA VAL A 2 2.07 -50.65 -11.09
C VAL A 2 0.68 -51.07 -10.61
N GLY A 3 -0.22 -50.11 -10.37
CA GLY A 3 -1.61 -50.39 -9.99
C GLY A 3 -2.55 -49.28 -10.44
N ARG A 4 -2.93 -49.33 -11.72
CA ARG A 4 -4.07 -48.58 -12.31
C ARG A 4 -5.36 -48.91 -11.54
N ARG A 5 -6.24 -47.93 -11.34
CA ARG A 5 -7.67 -48.21 -11.14
C ARG A 5 -8.47 -47.70 -12.34
N GLN A 6 -9.17 -48.65 -12.94
CA GLN A 6 -10.05 -48.54 -14.08
C GLN A 6 -11.35 -47.84 -13.73
N TRP A 7 -11.85 -47.14 -14.74
CA TRP A 7 -13.23 -46.74 -14.93
C TRP A 7 -14.12 -47.98 -15.08
N ASN A 8 -15.31 -47.96 -14.47
CA ASN A 8 -16.46 -48.71 -14.97
C ASN A 8 -17.70 -47.82 -14.86
N ALA A 9 -18.30 -47.59 -16.02
CA ALA A 9 -19.64 -47.06 -16.19
C ALA A 9 -20.61 -48.23 -16.18
N ASP A 10 -21.79 -48.04 -15.60
CA ASP A 10 -22.98 -48.71 -16.10
C ASP A 10 -24.21 -47.79 -15.99
N GLN A 11 -24.95 -47.74 -17.09
CA GLN A 11 -26.21 -47.03 -17.32
C GLN A 11 -27.36 -47.95 -16.85
N GLY A 12 -28.59 -47.55 -16.53
CA GLY A 12 -29.29 -46.28 -16.64
C GLY A 12 -30.74 -46.49 -16.15
N GLY A 13 -31.53 -45.41 -16.12
CA GLY A 13 -32.97 -45.46 -15.80
C GLY A 13 -33.60 -44.08 -15.77
N ARG A 14 -34.24 -43.69 -16.87
CA ARG A 14 -34.98 -42.43 -17.06
C ARG A 14 -36.24 -42.38 -16.18
N HIS A 15 -36.60 -41.20 -15.62
CA HIS A 15 -37.72 -40.39 -16.11
C HIS A 15 -38.05 -39.15 -15.24
N ARG A 16 -38.43 -38.08 -15.97
CA ARG A 16 -39.28 -36.91 -15.62
C ARG A 16 -38.64 -35.78 -14.79
N GLY A 17 -38.63 -34.60 -15.40
CA GLY A 17 -38.28 -33.34 -14.75
C GLY A 17 -39.48 -32.56 -14.24
N SER A 18 -39.19 -31.56 -13.41
CA SER A 18 -39.94 -30.31 -13.24
C SER A 18 -39.24 -29.43 -12.20
N HIS A 19 -39.02 -28.16 -12.57
CA HIS A 19 -39.05 -26.95 -11.75
C HIS A 19 -38.33 -26.85 -10.39
N ILE A 20 -37.35 -25.94 -10.38
CA ILE A 20 -37.17 -24.77 -9.48
C ILE A 20 -37.71 -24.92 -8.05
N GLY A 21 -36.81 -24.88 -7.07
CA GLY A 21 -37.10 -24.66 -5.66
C GLY A 21 -35.82 -24.49 -4.86
N GLU A 22 -35.78 -23.41 -4.08
CA GLU A 22 -34.73 -23.04 -3.13
C GLU A 22 -34.49 -24.10 -2.03
N ASP A 23 -33.39 -23.89 -1.31
CA ASP A 23 -33.02 -24.41 0.02
C ASP A 23 -32.29 -25.76 0.17
N ALA A 24 -31.09 -25.66 0.76
CA ALA A 24 -30.60 -26.59 1.79
C ALA A 24 -29.43 -25.95 2.58
N ARG A 25 -29.74 -25.17 3.62
CA ARG A 25 -28.87 -25.04 4.81
C ARG A 25 -29.45 -25.95 5.90
N PRO A 26 -28.62 -26.69 6.67
CA PRO A 26 -29.12 -27.62 7.67
C PRO A 26 -29.73 -26.89 8.88
N GLN A 27 -30.92 -27.38 9.26
CA GLN A 27 -31.68 -27.02 10.46
C GLN A 27 -30.94 -27.46 11.72
N TYR A 28 -30.81 -26.56 12.69
CA TYR A 28 -30.65 -26.92 14.11
C TYR A 28 -32.00 -26.70 14.81
N GLU A 29 -32.40 -27.69 15.60
CA GLU A 29 -33.70 -27.83 16.25
C GLU A 29 -34.02 -26.72 17.26
N ASP A 30 -35.29 -26.29 17.23
CA ASP A 30 -35.93 -25.35 18.16
C ASP A 30 -35.96 -25.92 19.61
N GLY A 31 -35.25 -25.27 20.53
CA GLY A 31 -35.52 -25.33 21.98
C GLY A 31 -36.66 -24.37 22.39
N PRO A 32 -37.29 -24.55 23.56
CA PRO A 32 -38.57 -23.91 23.87
C PRO A 32 -38.45 -22.39 23.95
N ARG A 33 -39.34 -21.73 23.21
CA ARG A 33 -39.54 -20.27 23.20
C ARG A 33 -40.16 -19.84 24.52
N ASP A 34 -39.36 -19.23 25.39
CA ASP A 34 -39.89 -18.40 26.46
C ASP A 34 -40.27 -17.03 25.89
N LEU A 35 -41.58 -16.91 25.67
CA LEU A 35 -42.31 -15.70 25.28
C LEU A 35 -42.37 -14.72 26.44
N GLU A 36 -41.26 -14.07 26.79
CA GLU A 36 -41.31 -12.95 27.75
C GLU A 36 -40.16 -11.97 27.55
N ASN A 37 -40.20 -11.24 26.42
CA ASN A 37 -39.82 -9.83 26.26
C ASN A 37 -39.54 -9.55 24.78
N GLY A 38 -40.58 -9.15 24.05
CA GLY A 38 -40.40 -8.57 22.72
C GLY A 38 -39.74 -7.19 22.83
N ARG A 39 -38.49 -7.05 22.36
CA ARG A 39 -37.97 -5.77 21.85
C ARG A 39 -37.03 -5.98 20.67
N TYR A 40 -37.39 -5.28 19.60
CA TYR A 40 -36.63 -5.05 18.38
C TYR A 40 -35.32 -4.30 18.72
N TYR A 41 -34.17 -4.77 18.23
CA TYR A 41 -32.92 -4.02 18.34
C TYR A 41 -32.88 -2.93 17.25
N ASP A 42 -33.05 -1.68 17.68
CA ASP A 42 -32.86 -0.49 16.85
C ASP A 42 -31.38 -0.07 16.89
N TYR A 43 -30.68 -0.21 15.77
CA TYR A 43 -29.30 0.27 15.58
C TYR A 43 -29.34 1.77 15.23
N GLY A 44 -29.57 2.59 16.25
CA GLY A 44 -29.60 4.05 16.15
C GLY A 44 -28.27 4.71 16.54
N ILE A 45 -27.74 5.54 15.64
CA ILE A 45 -26.64 6.48 15.86
C ILE A 45 -27.10 7.53 16.88
N GLY A 46 -26.49 7.59 18.07
CA GLY A 46 -26.84 8.61 19.05
C GLY A 46 -26.04 8.58 20.36
N ASN A 47 -25.22 9.62 20.50
CA ASN A 47 -24.69 10.22 21.73
C ASN A 47 -23.65 9.46 22.60
N LYS A 48 -22.52 10.14 22.82
CA LYS A 48 -21.52 9.84 23.84
C LYS A 48 -22.15 10.12 25.20
N ASP A 49 -22.53 9.06 25.91
CA ASP A 49 -22.34 8.89 27.35
C ASP A 49 -23.18 7.68 27.82
N SER A 50 -22.50 6.70 28.44
CA SER A 50 -23.04 5.49 29.09
C SER A 50 -23.82 4.49 28.22
N ARG A 51 -23.13 3.43 27.77
CA ARG A 51 -23.76 2.22 27.20
C ARG A 51 -24.44 1.41 28.32
N PRO A 52 -25.57 0.72 28.04
CA PRO A 52 -26.37 0.06 29.07
C PRO A 52 -25.62 -1.14 29.68
N LYS A 53 -25.57 -1.18 31.02
CA LYS A 53 -25.02 -2.34 31.77
C LYS A 53 -26.00 -3.51 31.72
N PRO A 54 -25.53 -4.77 31.65
CA PRO A 54 -26.40 -5.94 31.60
C PRO A 54 -27.31 -6.05 32.84
N ARG A 55 -28.46 -6.72 32.66
CA ARG A 55 -29.46 -6.92 33.72
C ARG A 55 -28.92 -7.95 34.71
N ILE A 56 -28.38 -7.42 35.81
CA ILE A 56 -28.02 -8.13 37.05
C ILE A 56 -26.77 -9.02 36.88
N MET A 57 -25.60 -8.38 36.87
CA MET A 57 -24.36 -9.08 37.22
C MET A 57 -24.46 -9.60 38.66
N LYS A 58 -24.09 -10.87 38.91
CA LYS A 58 -23.92 -11.33 40.29
C LYS A 58 -22.80 -10.50 40.92
N PHE A 59 -22.80 -10.34 42.25
CA PHE A 59 -21.82 -9.49 42.93
C PHE A 59 -20.36 -9.83 42.59
N GLN A 60 -20.05 -11.12 42.37
CA GLN A 60 -18.73 -11.58 41.95
C GLN A 60 -18.38 -11.14 40.52
N ASP A 61 -19.33 -11.17 39.60
CA ASP A 61 -19.14 -10.78 38.20
C ASP A 61 -19.00 -9.25 38.08
N ALA A 62 -19.77 -8.52 38.89
CA ALA A 62 -19.63 -7.07 39.03
C ALA A 62 -18.27 -6.68 39.62
N ALA A 63 -17.77 -7.40 40.62
CA ALA A 63 -16.46 -7.15 41.22
C ALA A 63 -15.31 -7.47 40.25
N ARG A 64 -15.40 -8.58 39.50
CA ARG A 64 -14.42 -8.95 38.48
C ARG A 64 -14.39 -7.92 37.34
N THR A 65 -15.56 -7.51 36.86
CA THR A 65 -15.70 -6.46 35.85
C THR A 65 -15.11 -5.13 36.32
N ALA A 66 -15.39 -4.72 37.57
CA ALA A 66 -14.83 -3.48 38.11
C ALA A 66 -13.29 -3.50 38.21
N LEU A 67 -12.69 -4.64 38.54
CA LEU A 67 -11.23 -4.80 38.56
C LEU A 67 -10.62 -4.69 37.15
N GLU A 68 -11.27 -5.28 36.15
CA GLU A 68 -10.84 -5.17 34.75
C GLU A 68 -11.00 -3.76 34.21
N ASP A 69 -12.12 -3.08 34.50
CA ASP A 69 -12.33 -1.68 34.17
C ASP A 69 -11.27 -0.77 34.79
N ALA A 70 -10.93 -1.00 36.06
CA ALA A 70 -9.89 -0.26 36.76
C ALA A 70 -8.51 -0.45 36.10
N ARG A 71 -8.17 -1.70 35.72
CA ARG A 71 -6.93 -2.02 34.99
C ARG A 71 -6.86 -1.30 33.65
N ARG A 72 -7.93 -1.37 32.85
CA ARG A 72 -8.02 -0.68 31.55
C ARG A 72 -7.88 0.83 31.71
N GLY A 73 -8.57 1.40 32.69
CA GLY A 73 -8.46 2.81 33.04
C GLY A 73 -7.06 3.23 33.51
N GLU A 74 -6.29 2.33 34.13
CA GLU A 74 -4.88 2.55 34.47
C GLU A 74 -4.01 2.61 33.20
N ILE A 75 -4.09 1.59 32.33
CA ILE A 75 -3.34 1.53 31.07
C ILE A 75 -3.67 2.76 30.21
N LYS A 76 -4.96 3.06 30.05
CA LYS A 76 -5.42 4.24 29.31
C LYS A 76 -4.81 5.52 29.86
N ARG A 77 -4.91 5.76 31.18
CA ARG A 77 -4.32 6.97 31.79
C ARG A 77 -2.82 7.03 31.59
N ALA A 78 -2.11 5.91 31.68
CA ALA A 78 -0.68 5.83 31.46
C ALA A 78 -0.31 6.12 29.98
N LEU A 79 -1.08 5.60 29.01
CA LEU A 79 -0.90 5.91 27.59
C LEU A 79 -1.24 7.35 27.25
N MET A 80 -2.19 7.99 27.95
CA MET A 80 -2.52 9.41 27.77
C MET A 80 -1.55 10.34 28.52
N HIS A 81 -0.82 9.82 29.51
CA HIS A 81 0.07 10.60 30.37
C HIS A 81 1.26 11.14 29.59
N GLY A 82 1.26 12.44 29.29
CA GLY A 82 2.35 13.13 28.58
C GLY A 82 2.14 13.32 27.07
N ILE A 83 0.93 13.13 26.52
CA ILE A 83 0.59 13.69 25.21
C ILE A 83 0.30 15.17 25.42
N ASP A 84 1.18 16.03 24.91
CA ASP A 84 0.97 17.50 24.86
C ASP A 84 1.03 17.97 23.40
N ARG A 85 -0.14 17.94 22.74
CA ARG A 85 -0.27 18.40 21.33
C ARG A 85 0.14 19.87 21.18
N SER A 86 -0.22 20.72 22.14
CA SER A 86 0.09 22.15 22.07
C SER A 86 1.56 22.46 22.34
N GLY A 87 2.22 21.66 23.16
CA GLY A 87 3.62 21.82 23.52
C GLY A 87 4.59 21.51 22.38
N LEU A 88 4.22 20.65 21.42
CA LEU A 88 5.05 20.35 20.25
C LEU A 88 4.95 21.43 19.16
N GLU A 89 3.78 22.05 19.00
CA GLU A 89 3.53 23.11 18.00
C GLU A 89 4.43 24.33 18.20
N LYS A 90 4.89 24.61 19.43
CA LYS A 90 5.80 25.74 19.71
C LYS A 90 7.15 25.64 18.97
N TYR A 91 7.55 24.44 18.57
CA TYR A 91 8.80 24.22 17.82
C TYR A 91 8.61 24.30 16.30
N ARG A 92 7.36 24.31 15.81
CA ARG A 92 7.05 24.35 14.38
C ARG A 92 7.44 25.70 13.79
N LYS A 93 7.98 25.67 12.57
CA LYS A 93 8.18 26.86 11.74
C LYS A 93 7.06 27.04 10.73
N SER A 94 6.50 28.24 10.65
CA SER A 94 5.47 28.54 9.65
C SER A 94 6.04 28.50 8.23
N ASP A 95 5.20 28.19 7.23
CA ASP A 95 5.61 28.17 5.82
C ASP A 95 6.16 29.53 5.36
N GLU A 96 5.65 30.63 5.93
CA GLU A 96 6.17 31.96 5.67
C GLU A 96 7.58 32.17 6.22
N GLU A 97 7.86 31.68 7.43
CA GLU A 97 9.20 31.72 8.01
C GLU A 97 10.18 30.90 7.17
N LEU A 98 9.80 29.69 6.76
CA LEU A 98 10.62 28.83 5.90
C LEU A 98 10.93 29.51 4.56
N LYS A 99 9.94 30.17 3.93
CA LYS A 99 10.14 30.92 2.68
C LYS A 99 11.08 32.11 2.86
N LYS A 100 11.08 32.76 4.02
CA LYS A 100 11.98 33.88 4.35
C LYS A 100 13.43 33.43 4.61
N MET A 101 13.67 32.13 4.90
CA MET A 101 15.02 31.60 5.13
C MET A 101 15.82 31.50 3.84
N LYS A 102 16.89 32.30 3.75
CA LYS A 102 17.80 32.31 2.58
C LYS A 102 18.75 31.11 2.53
N ASN A 103 19.10 30.53 3.68
CA ASN A 103 20.01 29.38 3.74
C ASN A 103 19.27 28.07 3.47
N LYS A 104 19.56 27.42 2.34
CA LYS A 104 18.94 26.17 1.92
C LYS A 104 19.11 25.04 2.93
N LYS A 105 20.29 24.90 3.57
CA LYS A 105 20.55 23.85 4.55
C LYS A 105 19.72 24.04 5.82
N LEU A 106 19.64 25.29 6.29
CA LEU A 106 18.84 25.64 7.47
C LEU A 106 17.34 25.45 7.21
N ARG A 107 16.86 25.87 6.03
CA ARG A 107 15.47 25.67 5.63
C ARG A 107 15.11 24.18 5.59
N HIS A 108 15.96 23.37 4.97
CA HIS A 108 15.78 21.91 4.91
C HIS A 108 15.76 21.26 6.30
N PHE A 109 16.60 21.73 7.23
CA PHE A 109 16.58 21.25 8.61
C PHE A 109 15.21 21.50 9.29
N TYR A 110 14.66 22.70 9.14
CA TYR A 110 13.34 23.02 9.72
C TYR A 110 12.17 22.37 8.97
N GLU A 111 12.29 22.15 7.65
CA GLU A 111 11.35 21.33 6.88
C GLU A 111 11.29 19.90 7.46
N GLN A 112 12.44 19.24 7.66
CA GLN A 112 12.52 17.92 8.29
C GLN A 112 12.04 17.90 9.74
N GLN A 113 12.30 18.96 10.50
CA GLN A 113 11.77 19.09 11.86
C GLN A 113 10.24 19.16 11.85
N ASN A 114 9.66 19.98 10.97
CA ASN A 114 8.20 20.10 10.84
C ASN A 114 7.56 18.78 10.41
N GLU A 115 8.18 18.04 9.49
CA GLU A 115 7.73 16.69 9.11
C GLU A 115 7.73 15.75 10.32
N ARG A 116 8.82 15.70 11.09
CA ARG A 116 8.89 14.89 12.31
C ARG A 116 7.83 15.25 13.34
N LEU A 117 7.51 16.53 13.50
CA LEU A 117 6.43 16.99 14.37
C LEU A 117 5.07 16.50 13.86
N ASN A 118 4.85 16.44 12.55
CA ASN A 118 3.63 15.86 11.97
C ASN A 118 3.51 14.38 12.32
N ASP A 119 4.61 13.61 12.21
CA ASP A 119 4.60 12.19 12.53
C ASP A 119 4.27 11.92 13.99
N TRP A 120 4.86 12.70 14.90
CA TRP A 120 4.58 12.57 16.34
C TRP A 120 3.12 12.91 16.66
N LEU A 121 2.57 13.95 16.02
CA LEU A 121 1.15 14.29 16.18
C LEU A 121 0.22 13.21 15.60
N GLU A 122 0.60 12.57 14.49
CA GLU A 122 -0.12 11.44 13.94
C GLU A 122 -0.10 10.26 14.91
N VAL A 123 1.08 9.87 15.41
CA VAL A 123 1.23 8.80 16.41
C VAL A 123 0.36 9.08 17.64
N ASP A 124 0.44 10.29 18.20
CA ASP A 124 -0.37 10.68 19.35
C ASP A 124 -1.88 10.62 19.04
N ALA A 125 -2.29 11.02 17.83
CA ALA A 125 -3.67 10.94 17.39
C ALA A 125 -4.17 9.50 17.26
N VAL A 126 -3.34 8.62 16.70
CA VAL A 126 -3.63 7.20 16.54
C VAL A 126 -3.76 6.53 17.90
N VAL A 127 -2.80 6.73 18.80
CA VAL A 127 -2.86 6.16 20.16
C VAL A 127 -4.10 6.65 20.91
N MET A 128 -4.45 7.93 20.79
CA MET A 128 -5.66 8.45 21.44
C MET A 128 -6.97 7.91 20.86
N ALA A 129 -7.03 7.70 19.54
CA ALA A 129 -8.23 7.22 18.88
C ALA A 129 -8.43 5.70 19.09
N ILE A 130 -7.34 4.93 18.99
CA ILE A 130 -7.41 3.47 18.92
C ILE A 130 -7.32 2.82 20.30
N ALA A 131 -6.47 3.31 21.21
CA ALA A 131 -6.20 2.60 22.46
C ALA A 131 -7.45 2.41 23.33
N ASP A 132 -8.38 3.36 23.31
CA ASP A 132 -9.63 3.25 24.07
C ASP A 132 -10.53 2.15 23.52
N ASP A 133 -10.80 2.19 22.22
CA ASP A 133 -11.65 1.20 21.55
C ASP A 133 -11.05 -0.21 21.64
N VAL A 134 -9.72 -0.35 21.55
CA VAL A 134 -9.03 -1.62 21.71
C VAL A 134 -9.20 -2.19 23.12
N LEU A 135 -8.90 -1.39 24.15
CA LEU A 135 -9.02 -1.83 25.54
C LEU A 135 -10.49 -2.15 25.90
N GLU A 136 -11.45 -1.39 25.39
CA GLU A 136 -12.88 -1.68 25.57
C GLU A 136 -13.31 -3.00 24.92
N SER A 137 -12.71 -3.32 23.77
CA SER A 137 -12.95 -4.54 23.00
C SER A 137 -12.33 -5.82 23.61
N MET A 138 -11.48 -5.71 24.64
CA MET A 138 -10.87 -6.88 25.28
C MET A 138 -11.86 -7.70 26.12
N ASN A 139 -11.74 -9.03 26.02
CA ASN A 139 -12.54 -10.01 26.76
C ASN A 139 -14.06 -9.75 26.64
N PRO A 140 -14.66 -9.97 25.44
CA PRO A 140 -16.05 -9.61 25.16
C PRO A 140 -17.08 -10.37 25.99
N ASP A 141 -16.72 -11.56 26.48
CA ASP A 141 -17.54 -12.48 27.29
C ASP A 141 -16.74 -12.90 28.55
N PRO A 142 -16.75 -12.09 29.62
CA PRO A 142 -15.93 -12.33 30.80
C PRO A 142 -16.39 -13.50 31.66
N ASP A 143 -17.68 -13.81 31.65
CA ASP A 143 -18.36 -14.84 32.44
C ASP A 143 -18.58 -16.16 31.68
N HIS A 144 -18.21 -16.18 30.40
CA HIS A 144 -18.19 -17.36 29.53
C HIS A 144 -19.58 -17.99 29.36
N ASP A 145 -20.62 -17.16 29.37
CA ASP A 145 -22.00 -17.60 29.20
C ASP A 145 -22.43 -17.64 27.72
N GLY A 146 -21.56 -17.17 26.83
CA GLY A 146 -21.77 -17.11 25.38
C GLY A 146 -22.36 -15.78 24.90
N ASP A 147 -22.76 -14.90 25.81
CA ASP A 147 -23.25 -13.57 25.48
C ASP A 147 -22.11 -12.56 25.50
N GLN A 148 -21.93 -11.84 24.40
CA GLN A 148 -20.93 -10.77 24.33
C GLN A 148 -21.45 -9.53 25.05
N GLU A 149 -21.27 -9.49 26.37
CA GLU A 149 -21.65 -8.35 27.20
C GLU A 149 -20.84 -7.08 26.87
N ARG A 150 -19.62 -7.26 26.35
CA ARG A 150 -18.71 -6.16 26.03
C ARG A 150 -18.43 -6.10 24.52
N CYS A 151 -18.90 -5.01 23.92
CA CYS A 151 -18.62 -4.67 22.53
C CYS A 151 -17.93 -3.30 22.48
N GLY A 152 -16.68 -3.26 22.04
CA GLY A 152 -15.93 -2.04 21.75
C GLY A 152 -15.99 -1.65 20.27
N GLY A 153 -15.16 -0.68 19.87
CA GLY A 153 -15.08 -0.23 18.48
C GLY A 153 -14.63 -1.33 17.51
N ILE A 154 -13.72 -2.23 17.94
CA ILE A 154 -13.15 -3.27 17.07
C ILE A 154 -14.20 -4.26 16.58
N GLN A 155 -15.09 -4.73 17.46
CA GLN A 155 -16.15 -5.67 17.08
C GLN A 155 -17.11 -5.08 16.04
N ARG A 156 -17.26 -3.75 16.01
CA ARG A 156 -18.12 -3.06 15.03
C ARG A 156 -17.49 -2.92 13.65
N VAL A 157 -16.15 -2.93 13.58
CA VAL A 157 -15.41 -2.68 12.33
C VAL A 157 -14.88 -3.95 11.69
N GLU A 158 -15.21 -5.14 12.23
CA GLU A 158 -14.81 -6.46 11.70
C GLU A 158 -13.32 -6.57 11.33
N GLY A 159 -12.44 -5.90 12.10
CA GLY A 159 -11.00 -5.87 11.86
C GLY A 159 -10.48 -4.77 10.92
N ASN A 160 -11.34 -3.86 10.44
CA ASN A 160 -10.93 -2.69 9.66
C ASN A 160 -10.49 -1.53 10.57
N ILE A 161 -9.24 -1.57 11.03
CA ILE A 161 -8.63 -0.60 11.95
C ILE A 161 -8.72 0.84 11.42
N GLY A 162 -8.68 1.01 10.10
CA GLY A 162 -8.83 2.33 9.46
C GLY A 162 -10.16 3.03 9.79
N GLU A 163 -11.18 2.29 10.21
CA GLU A 163 -12.46 2.86 10.65
C GLU A 163 -12.45 3.40 12.08
N LEU A 164 -11.42 3.11 12.88
CA LEU A 164 -11.24 3.66 14.22
C LEU A 164 -10.47 4.99 14.21
N LEU A 165 -9.80 5.30 13.11
CA LEU A 165 -9.04 6.55 12.97
C LEU A 165 -9.94 7.80 13.02
N PRO A 166 -9.40 8.98 13.39
CA PRO A 166 -10.12 10.24 13.31
C PRO A 166 -10.67 10.53 11.90
N ASP A 167 -11.82 11.20 11.80
CA ASP A 167 -12.47 11.47 10.51
C ASP A 167 -11.60 12.29 9.55
N GLU A 168 -10.78 13.20 10.08
CA GLU A 168 -9.81 13.96 9.29
C GLU A 168 -8.79 13.06 8.60
N GLU A 169 -8.22 12.07 9.31
CA GLU A 169 -7.22 11.16 8.76
C GLU A 169 -7.85 10.15 7.80
N LYS A 170 -9.06 9.66 8.11
CA LYS A 170 -9.86 8.84 7.19
C LYS A 170 -10.11 9.56 5.87
N GLU A 171 -10.54 10.84 5.94
CA GLU A 171 -10.84 11.62 4.75
C GLU A 171 -9.57 11.88 3.92
N LYS A 172 -8.45 12.18 4.58
CA LYS A 172 -7.14 12.36 3.95
C LYS A 172 -6.68 11.09 3.22
N ARG A 173 -6.76 9.91 3.86
CA ARG A 173 -6.44 8.62 3.24
C ARG A 173 -7.37 8.29 2.06
N ARG A 174 -8.68 8.51 2.22
CA ARG A 174 -9.68 8.32 1.15
C ARG A 174 -9.43 9.26 -0.03
N LYS A 175 -9.08 10.53 0.21
CA LYS A 175 -8.73 11.51 -0.82
C LYS A 175 -7.46 11.10 -1.57
N ALA A 176 -6.42 10.65 -0.86
CA ALA A 176 -5.18 10.17 -1.47
C ALA A 176 -5.42 8.95 -2.37
N ALA A 177 -6.14 7.94 -1.88
CA ALA A 177 -6.49 6.75 -2.65
C ALA A 177 -7.36 7.07 -3.88
N ARG A 178 -8.34 7.97 -3.75
CA ARG A 178 -9.16 8.43 -4.89
C ARG A 178 -8.32 9.15 -5.94
N ARG A 179 -7.39 10.02 -5.51
CA ARG A 179 -6.48 10.72 -6.42
C ARG A 179 -5.56 9.74 -7.16
N ALA A 180 -5.00 8.75 -6.47
CA ALA A 180 -4.18 7.72 -7.08
C ALA A 180 -4.97 6.92 -8.13
N ASN A 181 -6.15 6.41 -7.77
CA ASN A 181 -7.01 5.68 -8.71
C ASN A 181 -7.44 6.53 -9.91
N TRP A 182 -7.73 7.81 -9.69
CA TRP A 182 -8.09 8.73 -10.75
C TRP A 182 -6.91 8.99 -11.71
N ALA A 183 -5.70 9.18 -11.17
CA ALA A 183 -4.49 9.34 -11.96
C ALA A 183 -4.19 8.11 -12.84
N ILE A 184 -4.29 6.90 -12.26
CA ILE A 184 -4.11 5.65 -13.00
C ILE A 184 -5.14 5.53 -14.13
N ASN A 185 -6.42 5.79 -13.83
CA ASN A 185 -7.49 5.72 -14.84
C ASN A 185 -7.30 6.73 -15.99
N ILE A 186 -6.89 7.97 -15.67
CA ILE A 186 -6.61 8.99 -16.69
C ILE A 186 -5.46 8.56 -17.59
N ASN A 187 -4.40 8.00 -17.02
CA ASN A 187 -3.27 7.57 -17.82
C ASN A 187 -3.63 6.39 -18.74
N VAL A 188 -4.40 5.41 -18.26
CA VAL A 188 -4.96 4.35 -19.12
C VAL A 188 -5.77 4.95 -20.27
N MET A 189 -6.69 5.86 -19.97
CA MET A 189 -7.50 6.52 -21.01
C MET A 189 -6.65 7.30 -22.02
N ALA A 190 -5.60 7.99 -21.55
CA ALA A 190 -4.70 8.73 -22.40
C ALA A 190 -3.88 7.82 -23.32
N ASN A 191 -3.36 6.70 -22.82
CA ASN A 191 -2.64 5.73 -23.63
C ASN A 191 -3.56 5.05 -24.66
N ILE A 192 -4.83 4.80 -24.32
CA ILE A 192 -5.84 4.35 -25.30
C ILE A 192 -6.06 5.40 -26.39
N LEU A 193 -6.22 6.67 -26.01
CA LEU A 193 -6.42 7.77 -26.96
C LEU A 193 -5.22 7.94 -27.89
N LEU A 194 -4.00 7.88 -27.36
CA LEU A 194 -2.76 7.93 -28.16
C LEU A 194 -2.68 6.78 -29.15
N LEU A 195 -2.95 5.56 -28.67
CA LEU A 195 -2.94 4.38 -29.54
C LEU A 195 -3.98 4.50 -30.65
N ALA A 196 -5.21 4.92 -30.34
CA ALA A 196 -6.27 5.12 -31.33
C ALA A 196 -5.89 6.20 -32.35
N GLY A 197 -5.33 7.33 -31.90
CA GLY A 197 -4.86 8.41 -32.77
C GLY A 197 -3.74 7.96 -33.72
N LYS A 198 -2.73 7.26 -33.19
CA LYS A 198 -1.64 6.70 -34.01
C LYS A 198 -2.14 5.62 -34.97
N THR A 199 -3.09 4.79 -34.55
CA THR A 199 -3.70 3.75 -35.41
C THR A 199 -4.38 4.39 -36.62
N PHE A 200 -5.16 5.45 -36.39
CA PHE A 200 -5.79 6.21 -37.47
C PHE A 200 -4.77 6.85 -38.42
N ALA A 201 -3.68 7.40 -37.87
CA ALA A 201 -2.58 7.95 -38.68
C ALA A 201 -1.87 6.87 -39.52
N VAL A 202 -1.66 5.66 -38.98
CA VAL A 202 -1.07 4.54 -39.72
C VAL A 202 -1.96 4.12 -40.89
N PHE A 203 -3.27 3.94 -40.67
CA PHE A 203 -4.19 3.53 -41.72
C PHE A 203 -4.31 4.55 -42.87
N THR A 204 -4.18 5.84 -42.56
CA THR A 204 -4.26 6.90 -43.57
C THR A 204 -2.96 7.11 -44.33
N THR A 205 -1.81 6.99 -43.66
CA THR A 205 -0.50 7.33 -44.25
C THR A 205 0.27 6.11 -44.77
N GLY A 206 -0.04 4.90 -44.28
CA GLY A 206 0.64 3.65 -44.67
C GLY A 206 2.15 3.60 -44.38
N SER A 207 2.68 4.52 -43.57
CA SER A 207 4.13 4.70 -43.41
C SER A 207 4.71 3.70 -42.41
N LEU A 208 5.82 3.07 -42.79
CA LEU A 208 6.54 2.10 -41.94
C LEU A 208 7.04 2.71 -40.63
N SER A 209 7.47 3.97 -40.64
CA SER A 209 7.91 4.72 -39.45
C SER A 209 6.77 4.99 -38.46
N LEU A 210 5.54 5.15 -38.94
CA LEU A 210 4.35 5.30 -38.10
C LEU A 210 3.94 3.96 -37.46
N VAL A 211 4.18 2.83 -38.15
CA VAL A 211 3.92 1.49 -37.58
C VAL A 211 4.85 1.22 -36.40
N ALA A 212 6.13 1.59 -36.49
CA ALA A 212 7.06 1.47 -35.36
C ALA A 212 6.55 2.28 -34.15
N SER A 213 6.21 3.56 -34.36
CA SER A 213 5.65 4.43 -33.32
C SER A 213 4.31 3.93 -32.74
N LEU A 214 3.54 3.17 -33.51
CA LEU A 214 2.30 2.53 -33.06
C LEU A 214 2.59 1.34 -32.12
N VAL A 215 3.57 0.50 -32.48
CA VAL A 215 4.00 -0.64 -31.64
C VAL A 215 4.50 -0.13 -30.29
N ASP A 216 5.26 0.96 -30.27
CA ASP A 216 5.72 1.59 -29.01
C ASP A 216 4.54 1.97 -28.12
N SER A 217 3.55 2.69 -28.66
CA SER A 217 2.36 3.07 -27.88
C SER A 217 1.46 1.89 -27.51
N ALA A 218 1.52 0.77 -28.25
CA ALA A 218 0.82 -0.45 -27.89
C ALA A 218 1.49 -1.15 -26.70
N LEU A 219 2.83 -1.16 -26.65
CA LEU A 219 3.60 -1.65 -25.50
C LEU A 219 3.34 -0.79 -24.26
N ASP A 220 3.30 0.54 -24.40
CA ASP A 220 2.96 1.46 -23.31
C ASP A 220 1.56 1.16 -22.75
N LEU A 221 0.57 0.98 -23.65
CA LEU A 221 -0.80 0.66 -23.24
C LEU A 221 -0.86 -0.70 -22.54
N LEU A 222 -0.18 -1.72 -23.07
CA LEU A 222 -0.11 -3.05 -22.47
C LEU A 222 0.47 -2.97 -21.05
N CYS A 223 1.55 -2.23 -20.87
CA CYS A 223 2.18 -2.03 -19.56
C CYS A 223 1.27 -1.30 -18.58
N THR A 224 0.64 -0.21 -19.03
CA THR A 224 -0.33 0.54 -18.21
C THR A 224 -1.53 -0.32 -17.84
N LEU A 225 -1.98 -1.18 -18.76
CA LEU A 225 -3.07 -2.12 -18.53
C LEU A 225 -2.66 -3.20 -17.54
N ILE A 226 -1.42 -3.68 -17.53
CA ILE A 226 -0.90 -4.60 -16.51
C ILE A 226 -0.91 -3.95 -15.13
N VAL A 227 -0.43 -2.71 -15.00
CA VAL A 227 -0.44 -1.98 -13.73
C VAL A 227 -1.87 -1.71 -13.26
N TRP A 228 -2.73 -1.23 -14.16
CA TRP A 228 -4.15 -1.00 -13.88
C TRP A 228 -4.87 -2.29 -13.52
N SER A 229 -4.61 -3.39 -14.23
CA SER A 229 -5.21 -4.69 -13.96
C SER A 229 -4.73 -5.23 -12.63
N THR A 230 -3.44 -5.08 -12.28
CA THR A 230 -2.92 -5.46 -10.96
C THR A 230 -3.64 -4.69 -9.86
N SER A 231 -3.75 -3.37 -9.99
CA SER A 231 -4.47 -2.50 -9.06
C SER A 231 -5.97 -2.84 -8.96
N ARG A 232 -6.61 -3.17 -10.09
CA ARG A 232 -8.04 -3.47 -10.15
C ARG A 232 -8.38 -4.90 -9.73
N LEU A 233 -7.56 -5.90 -10.06
CA LEU A 233 -7.69 -7.29 -9.62
C LEU A 233 -7.55 -7.39 -8.11
N VAL A 234 -6.70 -6.57 -7.50
CA VAL A 234 -6.58 -6.45 -6.03
C VAL A 234 -7.96 -6.10 -5.43
N LEU A 235 -8.69 -5.18 -6.05
CA LEU A 235 -10.01 -4.71 -5.62
C LEU A 235 -11.18 -5.65 -5.99
N TRP A 236 -11.13 -6.35 -7.12
CA TRP A 236 -12.30 -7.06 -7.67
C TRP A 236 -12.49 -8.50 -7.16
N ARG A 237 -11.44 -9.14 -6.63
CA ARG A 237 -11.51 -10.51 -6.07
C ARG A 237 -11.21 -10.56 -4.57
N LEU A 238 -11.74 -9.61 -3.78
CA LEU A 238 -11.44 -9.52 -2.34
C LEU A 238 -11.78 -10.82 -1.59
N GLU A 239 -13.00 -11.33 -1.70
CA GLU A 239 -13.47 -12.46 -0.90
C GLU A 239 -12.87 -13.81 -1.32
N ALA A 240 -12.81 -14.09 -2.62
CA ALA A 240 -12.36 -15.40 -3.11
C ALA A 240 -10.87 -15.70 -2.85
N MET A 241 -10.03 -14.67 -2.63
CA MET A 241 -8.58 -14.79 -2.52
C MET A 241 -8.05 -14.68 -1.09
N GLN A 242 -8.87 -14.26 -0.11
CA GLN A 242 -8.45 -14.18 1.31
C GLN A 242 -7.93 -15.52 1.85
N ARG A 243 -8.51 -16.66 1.41
CA ARG A 243 -8.03 -18.00 1.79
C ARG A 243 -6.66 -18.37 1.24
N ARG A 244 -6.26 -17.80 0.09
CA ARG A 244 -4.96 -18.09 -0.54
C ARG A 244 -3.87 -17.14 -0.06
N PHE A 245 -4.22 -15.90 0.25
CA PHE A 245 -3.31 -14.85 0.71
C PHE A 245 -3.81 -14.24 2.02
N PRO A 246 -3.53 -14.87 3.17
CA PRO A 246 -4.04 -14.41 4.48
C PRO A 246 -3.39 -13.10 4.95
N VAL A 247 -2.32 -12.67 4.28
CA VAL A 247 -1.46 -11.56 4.68
C VAL A 247 -1.82 -10.24 3.97
N GLY A 248 -2.92 -10.23 3.20
CA GLY A 248 -3.32 -9.07 2.43
C GLY A 248 -2.56 -8.93 1.11
N LYS A 249 -3.06 -8.06 0.24
CA LYS A 249 -2.72 -8.04 -1.20
C LYS A 249 -1.82 -6.89 -1.64
N ARG A 250 -1.51 -5.93 -0.75
CA ARG A 250 -0.60 -4.79 -1.04
C ARG A 250 0.79 -5.28 -1.49
N ARG A 251 1.16 -6.50 -1.11
CA ARG A 251 2.36 -7.23 -1.59
C ARG A 251 2.41 -7.45 -3.11
N LEU A 252 1.28 -7.47 -3.80
CA LEU A 252 1.23 -7.68 -5.25
C LEU A 252 1.39 -6.38 -6.05
N GLU A 253 1.27 -5.21 -5.41
CA GLU A 253 1.37 -3.93 -6.10
C GLU A 253 2.76 -3.68 -6.71
N PRO A 254 3.88 -3.93 -5.98
CA PRO A 254 5.22 -3.79 -6.56
C PRO A 254 5.49 -4.80 -7.68
N LEU A 255 4.78 -5.94 -7.72
CA LEU A 255 4.96 -6.94 -8.78
C LEU A 255 4.55 -6.37 -10.15
N GLY A 256 3.51 -5.52 -10.18
CA GLY A 256 3.10 -4.82 -11.41
C GLY A 256 4.19 -3.87 -11.91
N ILE A 257 4.82 -3.12 -10.99
CA ILE A 257 5.93 -2.20 -11.29
C ILE A 257 7.17 -2.98 -11.74
N LEU A 258 7.43 -4.14 -11.13
CA LEU A 258 8.54 -5.02 -11.51
C LEU A 258 8.40 -5.54 -12.93
N VAL A 259 7.24 -6.11 -13.27
CA VAL A 259 6.96 -6.61 -14.63
C VAL A 259 7.05 -5.48 -15.65
N PHE A 260 6.52 -4.31 -15.31
CA PHE A 260 6.60 -3.12 -16.16
C PHE A 260 8.06 -2.71 -16.41
N SER A 261 8.87 -2.62 -15.36
CA SER A 261 10.29 -2.24 -15.45
C SER A 261 11.08 -3.20 -16.35
N ILE A 262 10.81 -4.51 -16.26
CA ILE A 262 11.46 -5.53 -17.10
C ILE A 262 11.10 -5.34 -18.58
N ILE A 263 9.82 -5.11 -18.89
CA ILE A 263 9.37 -4.88 -20.27
C ILE A 263 10.03 -3.61 -20.82
N MET A 264 10.10 -2.53 -20.04
CA MET A 264 10.76 -1.28 -20.46
C MET A 264 12.25 -1.50 -20.76
N VAL A 265 12.98 -2.19 -19.89
CA VAL A 265 14.40 -2.52 -20.14
C VAL A 265 14.56 -3.31 -21.44
N ILE A 266 13.69 -4.30 -21.71
CA ILE A 266 13.75 -5.09 -22.95
C ILE A 266 13.46 -4.22 -24.18
N SER A 267 12.44 -3.35 -24.12
CA SER A 267 12.11 -2.43 -25.22
C SER A 267 13.27 -1.50 -25.55
N PHE A 268 13.90 -0.90 -24.54
CA PHE A 268 15.04 0.00 -24.77
C PHE A 268 16.33 -0.74 -25.16
N LEU A 269 16.51 -2.01 -24.78
CA LEU A 269 17.57 -2.86 -25.32
C LEU A 269 17.41 -3.10 -26.83
N GLN A 270 16.18 -3.28 -27.31
CA GLN A 270 15.90 -3.41 -28.75
C GLN A 270 16.20 -2.10 -29.49
N ILE A 271 15.80 -0.95 -28.94
CA ILE A 271 16.12 0.36 -29.51
C ILE A 271 17.64 0.59 -29.54
N LEU A 272 18.35 0.17 -28.49
CA LEU A 272 19.82 0.25 -28.45
C LEU A 272 20.46 -0.62 -29.55
N GLN A 273 19.98 -1.85 -29.74
CA GLN A 273 20.46 -2.74 -30.82
C GLN A 273 20.21 -2.13 -32.21
N GLU A 274 19.03 -1.55 -32.43
CA GLU A 274 18.68 -0.86 -33.68
C GLU A 274 19.51 0.41 -33.91
N SER A 275 19.80 1.17 -32.85
CA SER A 275 20.70 2.32 -32.91
C SER A 275 22.12 1.90 -33.32
N LEU A 276 22.64 0.82 -32.74
CA LEU A 276 23.96 0.28 -33.09
C LEU A 276 23.98 -0.29 -34.52
N SER A 277 22.91 -0.98 -34.93
CA SER A 277 22.80 -1.53 -36.29
C SER A 277 22.81 -0.41 -37.34
N ARG A 278 22.13 0.70 -37.09
CA ARG A 278 22.14 1.91 -37.94
C ARG A 278 23.48 2.62 -38.00
N LEU A 279 24.37 2.36 -37.04
CA LEU A 279 25.72 2.92 -37.02
C LEU A 279 26.71 2.11 -37.88
N MET A 280 26.40 0.86 -38.22
CA MET A 280 27.32 -0.06 -38.91
C MET A 280 27.38 0.11 -40.46
N PRO A 281 26.29 0.38 -41.20
CA PRO A 281 26.36 0.64 -42.65
C PRO A 281 26.50 2.14 -42.98
N PRO A 282 27.42 2.55 -43.89
CA PRO A 282 27.74 3.96 -44.16
C PRO A 282 26.74 4.73 -45.04
N HIS A 283 25.52 4.24 -45.30
CA HIS A 283 24.61 4.80 -46.31
C HIS A 283 23.18 5.05 -45.83
N ALA A 284 22.96 5.27 -44.54
CA ALA A 284 21.66 5.81 -44.10
C ALA A 284 21.62 7.31 -44.41
N GLU A 285 20.90 7.70 -45.47
CA GLU A 285 20.46 9.09 -45.63
C GLU A 285 19.64 9.49 -44.40
N ALA A 286 19.79 10.73 -43.94
CA ALA A 286 18.98 11.24 -42.84
C ALA A 286 17.50 11.15 -43.23
N GLU A 287 16.77 10.21 -42.61
CA GLU A 287 15.35 10.02 -42.90
C GLU A 287 14.62 11.32 -42.57
N ILE A 288 13.96 11.90 -43.58
CA ILE A 288 13.09 13.04 -43.37
C ILE A 288 11.89 12.51 -42.59
N LEU A 289 11.80 12.87 -41.31
CA LEU A 289 10.63 12.59 -40.50
C LEU A 289 9.40 13.14 -41.23
N SER A 290 8.45 12.26 -41.57
CA SER A 290 7.18 12.68 -42.15
C SER A 290 6.52 13.70 -41.23
N TRP A 291 5.84 14.71 -41.81
CA TRP A 291 5.05 15.68 -41.05
C TRP A 291 4.06 14.99 -40.08
N THR A 292 3.53 13.83 -40.47
CA THR A 292 2.65 13.01 -39.63
C THR A 292 3.38 12.37 -38.45
N ALA A 293 4.64 11.95 -38.61
CA ALA A 293 5.47 11.43 -37.52
C ALA A 293 5.81 12.55 -36.52
N ILE A 294 6.20 13.73 -37.00
CA ILE A 294 6.47 14.91 -36.15
C ILE A 294 5.22 15.29 -35.34
N ALA A 295 4.05 15.37 -35.99
CA ALA A 295 2.79 15.67 -35.31
C ALA A 295 2.44 14.63 -34.24
N SER A 296 2.68 13.35 -34.52
CA SER A 296 2.42 12.27 -33.55
C SER A 296 3.35 12.34 -32.32
N LEU A 297 4.63 12.66 -32.52
CA LEU A 297 5.62 12.83 -31.45
C LEU A 297 5.30 14.05 -30.59
N LEU A 298 4.94 15.18 -31.21
CA LEU A 298 4.50 16.38 -30.49
C LEU A 298 3.22 16.12 -29.67
N ALA A 299 2.26 15.38 -30.22
CA ALA A 299 1.05 15.01 -29.49
C ALA A 299 1.37 14.14 -28.26
N THR A 300 2.30 13.19 -28.38
CA THR A 300 2.76 12.39 -27.23
C THR A 300 3.45 13.23 -26.16
N ILE A 301 4.30 14.19 -26.55
CA ILE A 301 5.01 15.08 -25.63
C ILE A 301 4.02 15.93 -24.83
N ILE A 302 3.04 16.55 -25.50
CA ILE A 302 2.06 17.41 -24.84
C ILE A 302 1.18 16.59 -23.89
N LEU A 303 0.68 15.45 -24.34
CA LEU A 303 -0.25 14.65 -23.55
C LEU A 303 0.44 14.00 -22.34
N LYS A 304 1.55 13.27 -22.56
CA LYS A 304 2.30 12.63 -21.45
C LYS A 304 2.94 13.67 -20.54
N GLY A 305 3.36 14.83 -21.07
CA GLY A 305 3.86 15.95 -20.27
C GLY A 305 2.79 16.55 -19.34
N ALA A 306 1.57 16.78 -19.84
CA ALA A 306 0.47 17.29 -19.03
C ALA A 306 0.06 16.28 -17.92
N ILE A 307 0.01 14.99 -18.25
CA ILE A 307 -0.32 13.93 -17.29
C ILE A 307 0.77 13.80 -16.22
N GLY A 308 2.05 13.78 -16.62
CA GLY A 308 3.17 13.68 -15.70
C GLY A 308 3.22 14.83 -14.71
N LEU A 309 2.97 16.07 -15.17
CA LEU A 309 2.89 17.25 -14.28
C LEU A 309 1.69 17.19 -13.34
N GLY A 310 0.52 16.73 -13.82
CA GLY A 310 -0.68 16.59 -13.02
C GLY A 310 -0.62 15.48 -11.96
N CYS A 311 0.13 14.40 -12.24
CA CYS A 311 0.23 13.23 -11.36
C CYS A 311 1.42 13.30 -10.39
N ARG A 312 2.41 14.18 -10.63
CA ARG A 312 3.58 14.41 -9.77
C ARG A 312 3.29 14.63 -8.27
N PRO A 313 2.22 15.32 -7.83
CA PRO A 313 1.98 15.53 -6.40
C PRO A 313 1.43 14.28 -5.68
N ILE A 314 1.12 13.19 -6.39
CA ILE A 314 0.51 11.99 -5.81
C ILE A 314 1.61 11.02 -5.36
N GLN A 315 1.72 10.82 -4.05
CA GLN A 315 2.73 9.97 -3.40
C GLN A 315 2.27 8.51 -3.33
N SER A 316 2.11 7.86 -4.49
CA SER A 316 1.86 6.41 -4.59
C SER A 316 2.90 5.79 -5.49
N SER A 317 3.49 4.66 -5.09
CA SER A 317 4.49 3.91 -5.86
C SER A 317 4.05 3.64 -7.31
N GLN A 318 2.80 3.20 -7.50
CA GLN A 318 2.21 2.97 -8.82
C GLN A 318 2.14 4.25 -9.67
N VAL A 319 1.75 5.37 -9.04
CA VAL A 319 1.64 6.66 -9.74
C VAL A 319 3.02 7.27 -10.00
N GLN A 320 4.01 7.04 -9.14
CA GLN A 320 5.37 7.48 -9.36
C GLN A 320 6.02 6.74 -10.53
N ALA A 321 5.85 5.42 -10.63
CA ALA A 321 6.30 4.65 -11.80
C ALA A 321 5.66 5.16 -13.10
N LEU A 322 4.38 5.53 -13.04
CA LEU A 322 3.65 6.13 -14.15
C LEU A 322 4.19 7.53 -14.55
N VAL A 323 4.54 8.36 -13.57
CA VAL A 323 5.16 9.67 -13.81
C VAL A 323 6.56 9.51 -14.40
N GLN A 324 7.32 8.51 -13.95
CA GLN A 324 8.64 8.15 -14.50
C GLN A 324 8.53 7.69 -15.96
N ASP A 325 7.52 6.88 -16.28
CA ASP A 325 7.18 6.52 -17.67
C ASP A 325 6.90 7.76 -18.51
N CYS A 326 5.92 8.58 -18.10
CA CYS A 326 5.61 9.82 -18.83
C CYS A 326 6.83 10.74 -19.02
N LYS A 327 7.71 10.82 -18.03
CA LYS A 327 8.97 11.58 -18.13
C LYS A 327 9.90 10.95 -19.17
N THR A 328 10.07 9.64 -19.13
CA THR A 328 10.89 8.87 -20.07
C THR A 328 10.42 9.10 -21.50
N ASP A 329 9.10 9.01 -21.75
CA ASP A 329 8.53 9.25 -23.07
C ASP A 329 8.68 10.68 -23.56
N VAL A 330 8.48 11.65 -22.67
CA VAL A 330 8.67 13.06 -23.05
C VAL A 330 10.12 13.31 -23.44
N ILE A 331 11.08 12.80 -22.68
CA ILE A 331 12.51 12.93 -22.98
C ILE A 331 12.85 12.21 -24.28
N PHE A 332 12.40 10.97 -24.44
CA PHE A 332 12.63 10.16 -25.64
C PHE A 332 12.07 10.82 -26.89
N ASN A 333 10.77 11.14 -26.90
CA ASN A 333 10.14 11.77 -28.06
C ASN A 333 10.72 13.16 -28.38
N THR A 334 11.13 13.93 -27.36
CA THR A 334 11.76 15.24 -27.59
C THR A 334 13.13 15.10 -28.24
N LEU A 335 13.96 14.18 -27.75
CA LEU A 335 15.30 13.96 -28.28
C LEU A 335 15.26 13.28 -29.66
N SER A 336 14.32 12.37 -29.90
CA SER A 336 14.05 11.78 -31.21
C SER A 336 13.52 12.78 -32.25
N LEU A 337 13.02 13.95 -31.83
CA LEU A 337 12.77 15.09 -32.73
C LEU A 337 14.00 15.98 -32.91
N LEU A 338 14.75 16.20 -31.82
CA LEU A 338 15.87 17.13 -31.80
C LEU A 338 17.09 16.61 -32.57
N PHE A 339 17.47 15.35 -32.38
CA PHE A 339 18.67 14.77 -32.99
C PHE A 339 18.57 14.69 -34.53
N PRO A 340 17.47 14.22 -35.14
CA PRO A 340 17.31 14.29 -36.60
C PRO A 340 17.29 15.72 -37.13
N PHE A 341 16.65 16.65 -36.43
CA PHE A 341 16.59 18.05 -36.86
C PHE A 341 17.97 18.72 -36.89
N ILE A 342 18.77 18.51 -35.83
CA ILE A 342 20.15 19.00 -35.77
C ILE A 342 21.02 18.26 -36.79
N GLY A 343 20.87 16.93 -36.91
CA GLY A 343 21.61 16.09 -37.86
C GLY A 343 21.39 16.55 -39.30
N TYR A 344 20.16 16.86 -39.68
CA TYR A 344 19.82 17.45 -40.98
C TYR A 344 20.47 18.83 -41.18
N ARG A 345 20.39 19.72 -40.18
CA ARG A 345 20.92 21.08 -40.29
C ARG A 345 22.45 21.16 -40.30
N ALA A 346 23.12 20.22 -39.61
CA ALA A 346 24.56 20.11 -39.48
C ALA A 346 25.19 19.11 -40.47
N ASN A 347 24.37 18.37 -41.23
CA ASN A 347 24.76 17.32 -42.17
C ASN A 347 25.56 16.17 -41.48
N VAL A 348 25.13 15.80 -40.27
CA VAL A 348 25.76 14.78 -39.42
C VAL A 348 24.81 13.59 -39.28
N TRP A 349 25.00 12.57 -40.13
CA TRP A 349 24.12 11.39 -40.19
C TRP A 349 24.18 10.50 -38.94
N TRP A 350 25.34 10.43 -38.27
CA TRP A 350 25.55 9.56 -37.10
C TRP A 350 24.98 10.14 -35.79
N LEU A 351 24.57 11.42 -35.77
CA LEU A 351 24.12 12.09 -34.55
C LEU A 351 22.84 11.47 -33.99
N ASP A 352 21.92 11.10 -34.88
CA ASP A 352 20.65 10.48 -34.54
C ASP A 352 20.81 9.08 -33.92
N PRO A 353 21.50 8.11 -34.56
CA PRO A 353 21.72 6.80 -33.95
C PRO A 353 22.55 6.88 -32.68
N VAL A 354 23.57 7.74 -32.58
CA VAL A 354 24.35 7.90 -31.34
C VAL A 354 23.49 8.49 -30.21
N GLY A 355 22.67 9.50 -30.51
CA GLY A 355 21.75 10.12 -29.55
C GLY A 355 20.72 9.12 -29.02
N ALA A 356 20.10 8.33 -29.91
CA ALA A 356 19.19 7.26 -29.55
C ALA A 356 19.86 6.18 -28.68
N GLY A 357 21.10 5.78 -29.01
CA GLY A 357 21.84 4.77 -28.24
C GLY A 357 22.21 5.24 -26.83
N LEU A 358 22.74 6.46 -26.70
CA LEU A 358 23.06 7.05 -25.39
C LEU A 358 21.82 7.20 -24.52
N LEU A 359 20.69 7.61 -25.12
CA LEU A 359 19.44 7.77 -24.41
C LEU A 359 18.87 6.41 -23.95
N SER A 360 18.89 5.40 -24.81
CA SER A 360 18.48 4.04 -24.44
C SER A 360 19.29 3.51 -23.26
N LEU A 361 20.61 3.75 -23.22
CA LEU A 361 21.45 3.36 -22.07
C LEU A 361 21.03 4.07 -20.78
N PHE A 362 20.73 5.36 -20.84
CA PHE A 362 20.25 6.12 -19.68
C PHE A 362 18.92 5.56 -19.15
N ILE A 363 17.98 5.26 -20.05
CA ILE A 363 16.66 4.75 -19.70
C ILE A 363 16.74 3.31 -19.15
N ILE A 364 17.59 2.46 -19.74
CA ILE A 364 17.88 1.11 -19.23
C ILE A 364 18.44 1.18 -17.81
N TYR A 365 19.35 2.12 -17.54
CA TYR A 365 19.89 2.31 -16.20
C TYR A 365 18.80 2.75 -15.21
N ASP A 366 17.96 3.73 -15.59
CA ASP A 366 16.88 4.25 -14.73
C ASP A 366 15.85 3.17 -14.39
N TRP A 367 15.34 2.44 -15.38
CA TRP A 367 14.40 1.33 -15.16
C TRP A 367 15.04 0.10 -14.53
N GLY A 368 16.32 -0.15 -14.79
CA GLY A 368 17.10 -1.20 -14.15
C GLY A 368 17.25 -0.93 -12.64
N HIS A 369 17.49 0.32 -12.26
CA HIS A 369 17.51 0.76 -10.87
C HIS A 369 16.15 0.57 -10.20
N THR A 370 15.07 1.05 -10.82
CA THR A 370 13.70 0.87 -10.31
C THR A 370 13.34 -0.60 -10.15
N CYS A 371 13.73 -1.46 -11.10
CA CYS A 371 13.55 -2.90 -11.02
C CYS A 371 14.26 -3.48 -9.79
N PHE A 372 15.54 -3.14 -9.59
CA PHE A 372 16.33 -3.63 -8.46
C PHE A 372 15.79 -3.15 -7.12
N GLU A 373 15.40 -1.88 -7.00
CA GLU A 373 14.77 -1.33 -5.79
C GLU A 373 13.48 -2.09 -5.43
N ASN A 374 12.62 -2.39 -6.42
CA ASN A 374 11.40 -3.15 -6.16
C ASN A 374 11.70 -4.59 -5.74
N VAL A 375 12.73 -5.24 -6.31
CA VAL A 375 13.16 -6.57 -5.88
C VAL A 375 13.66 -6.54 -4.44
N VAL A 376 14.53 -5.58 -4.09
CA VAL A 376 15.09 -5.45 -2.74
C VAL A 376 13.98 -5.18 -1.72
N ARG A 377 13.02 -4.29 -2.02
CA ARG A 377 11.83 -4.05 -1.17
C ARG A 377 10.97 -5.30 -1.00
N LEU A 378 10.78 -6.08 -2.06
CA LEU A 378 10.04 -7.36 -1.98
C LEU A 378 10.79 -8.43 -1.17
N SER A 379 12.11 -8.33 -1.09
CA SER A 379 12.99 -9.24 -0.34
C SER A 379 13.13 -8.91 1.15
N GLY A 380 12.48 -7.86 1.65
CA GLY A 380 12.56 -7.48 3.07
C GLY A 380 13.58 -6.39 3.38
N GLU A 381 13.74 -5.40 2.51
CA GLU A 381 14.56 -4.22 2.80
C GLU A 381 14.16 -3.57 4.13
N ALA A 382 15.14 -3.15 4.94
CA ALA A 382 14.85 -2.40 6.16
C ALA A 382 14.04 -1.14 5.84
N ALA A 383 13.08 -0.81 6.70
CA ALA A 383 12.30 0.41 6.57
C ALA A 383 13.23 1.63 6.66
N ASP A 384 12.81 2.73 6.03
CA ASP A 384 13.58 3.95 6.04
C ASP A 384 13.74 4.51 7.47
N ASP A 385 14.85 5.22 7.63
CA ASP A 385 15.28 5.84 8.88
C ASP A 385 14.24 6.80 9.49
N HIS A 386 13.33 7.32 8.68
CA HIS A 386 12.27 8.22 9.10
C HIS A 386 11.07 7.42 9.64
N THR A 387 10.59 6.40 8.92
CA THR A 387 9.58 5.46 9.43
C THR A 387 10.03 4.77 10.72
N LEU A 388 11.28 4.32 10.80
CA LEU A 388 11.81 3.69 12.01
C LEU A 388 11.76 4.64 13.23
N LYS A 389 12.12 5.93 13.06
CA LYS A 389 12.03 6.94 14.13
C LYS A 389 10.60 7.20 14.57
N LYS A 390 9.64 7.17 13.64
CA LYS A 390 8.21 7.28 13.93
C LYS A 390 7.72 6.09 14.76
N LEU A 391 8.12 4.87 14.41
CA LEU A 391 7.80 3.65 15.16
C LEU A 391 8.45 3.61 16.55
N ILE A 392 9.69 4.10 16.68
CA ILE A 392 10.35 4.25 17.99
C ILE A 392 9.60 5.26 18.87
N TYR A 393 9.07 6.35 18.28
CA TYR A 393 8.25 7.29 19.03
C TYR A 393 6.91 6.67 19.48
N LEU A 394 6.30 5.83 18.64
CA LEU A 394 5.14 5.02 19.04
C LEU A 394 5.50 4.10 20.22
N ALA A 395 6.61 3.37 20.16
CA ALA A 395 7.08 2.54 21.28
C ALA A 395 7.31 3.38 22.54
N TYR A 396 7.92 4.55 22.43
CA TYR A 396 8.13 5.48 23.55
C TYR A 396 6.82 5.87 24.23
N ARG A 397 5.71 5.97 23.50
CA ARG A 397 4.38 6.26 24.05
C ARG A 397 3.90 5.19 25.05
N PHE A 398 4.36 3.96 24.89
CA PHE A 398 4.06 2.82 25.75
C PHE A 398 5.05 2.65 26.91
N ALA A 399 6.12 3.46 26.99
CA ALA A 399 7.11 3.41 28.07
C ALA A 399 6.52 3.45 29.50
N PRO A 400 5.40 4.15 29.79
CA PRO A 400 4.81 4.12 31.13
C PRO A 400 4.19 2.78 31.54
N VAL A 401 3.87 1.90 30.57
CA VAL A 401 3.20 0.61 30.83
C VAL A 401 4.12 -0.60 30.60
N VAL A 402 5.34 -0.39 30.11
CA VAL A 402 6.33 -1.44 29.85
C VAL A 402 7.64 -1.16 30.58
N THR A 403 8.44 -2.19 30.84
CA THR A 403 9.78 -2.04 31.43
C THR A 403 10.77 -1.46 30.40
N GLY A 404 10.59 -1.80 29.13
CA GLY A 404 11.41 -1.31 28.03
C GLY A 404 11.09 -2.01 26.71
N PHE A 405 11.89 -1.71 25.69
CA PHE A 405 11.85 -2.38 24.39
C PHE A 405 13.22 -2.99 24.12
N LYS A 406 13.22 -4.26 23.76
CA LYS A 406 14.44 -5.00 23.43
C LYS A 406 14.86 -4.74 21.99
N ASN A 407 13.89 -4.77 21.07
CA ASN A 407 14.13 -4.52 19.66
C ASN A 407 12.88 -3.92 18.99
N VAL A 408 13.11 -3.11 17.96
CA VAL A 408 12.08 -2.60 17.05
C VAL A 408 12.62 -2.78 15.64
N THR A 409 12.16 -3.82 14.96
CA THR A 409 12.56 -4.12 13.59
C THR A 409 11.44 -3.68 12.66
N ALA A 410 11.78 -2.98 11.58
CA ALA A 410 10.82 -2.62 10.56
C ALA A 410 11.41 -2.91 9.18
N TYR A 411 10.66 -3.61 8.33
CA TYR A 411 11.09 -4.02 6.99
C TYR A 411 9.94 -4.00 5.99
N HIS A 412 10.26 -3.80 4.72
CA HIS A 412 9.29 -3.76 3.64
C HIS A 412 8.73 -5.16 3.35
N ALA A 413 7.43 -5.21 3.14
CA ALA A 413 6.71 -6.38 2.72
C ALA A 413 5.81 -6.01 1.53
N GLY A 414 6.44 -5.76 0.39
CA GLY A 414 5.79 -5.10 -0.75
C GLY A 414 5.93 -3.58 -0.65
N ASP A 415 4.83 -2.85 -0.87
CA ASP A 415 4.82 -1.39 -0.75
C ASP A 415 4.67 -0.91 0.70
N GLY A 416 4.08 -1.73 1.58
CA GLY A 416 3.91 -1.44 3.00
C GLY A 416 5.03 -1.99 3.88
N VAL A 417 5.02 -1.58 5.15
CA VAL A 417 6.03 -1.95 6.15
C VAL A 417 5.44 -2.93 7.16
N TRP A 418 6.25 -3.93 7.50
CA TRP A 418 6.03 -4.85 8.59
C TRP A 418 6.88 -4.45 9.78
N VAL A 419 6.30 -4.53 10.97
CA VAL A 419 6.97 -4.08 12.18
C VAL A 419 6.92 -5.18 13.24
N GLU A 420 8.04 -5.41 13.88
CA GLU A 420 8.20 -6.33 14.99
C GLU A 420 8.65 -5.55 16.22
N PHE A 421 7.86 -5.60 17.29
CA PHE A 421 8.17 -5.01 18.58
C PHE A 421 8.43 -6.11 19.60
N ASP A 422 9.62 -6.12 20.18
CA ASP A 422 9.94 -6.97 21.32
C ASP A 422 9.86 -6.14 22.60
N VAL A 423 8.78 -6.33 23.34
CA VAL A 423 8.43 -5.55 24.54
C VAL A 423 8.90 -6.28 25.79
N LEU A 424 9.53 -5.56 26.72
CA LEU A 424 9.93 -6.09 28.02
C LEU A 424 8.88 -5.76 29.09
N LEU A 425 8.40 -6.80 29.76
CA LEU A 425 7.46 -6.72 30.89
C LEU A 425 8.06 -7.38 32.13
N ASP A 426 7.53 -7.06 33.31
CA ASP A 426 7.91 -7.77 34.55
C ASP A 426 7.43 -9.23 34.50
N GLU A 427 8.21 -10.16 35.02
CA GLU A 427 7.90 -11.61 35.03
C GLU A 427 6.56 -11.91 35.73
N LYS A 428 6.15 -11.09 36.70
CA LYS A 428 4.90 -11.26 37.44
C LYS A 428 3.72 -10.56 36.76
N THR A 429 3.92 -9.96 35.60
CA THR A 429 2.84 -9.33 34.84
C THR A 429 1.83 -10.41 34.43
N PRO A 430 0.55 -10.28 34.82
CA PRO A 430 -0.45 -11.28 34.47
C PRO A 430 -0.69 -11.28 32.95
N LEU A 431 -0.97 -12.46 32.39
CA LEU A 431 -1.13 -12.67 30.94
C LEU A 431 -2.16 -11.74 30.30
N ASN A 432 -3.25 -11.44 31.02
CA ASN A 432 -4.25 -10.51 30.52
C ASN A 432 -3.70 -9.09 30.36
N ARG A 433 -2.85 -8.60 31.27
CA ARG A 433 -2.22 -7.28 31.17
C ARG A 433 -1.16 -7.26 30.07
N SER A 434 -0.36 -8.31 29.93
CA SER A 434 0.63 -8.39 28.85
C SER A 434 -0.05 -8.41 27.48
N HIS A 435 -1.14 -9.18 27.34
CA HIS A 435 -1.96 -9.22 26.12
C HIS A 435 -2.59 -7.87 25.82
N ASP A 436 -3.26 -7.23 26.80
CA ASP A 436 -3.90 -5.92 26.62
C ASP A 436 -2.89 -4.88 26.10
N ILE A 437 -1.67 -4.86 26.65
CA ILE A 437 -0.60 -3.93 26.22
C ILE A 437 -0.11 -4.26 24.82
N ALA A 438 0.21 -5.54 24.56
CA ALA A 438 0.76 -5.98 23.28
C ALA A 438 -0.22 -5.75 22.12
N GLU A 439 -1.47 -6.14 22.31
CA GLU A 439 -2.53 -5.99 21.32
C GLU A 439 -2.84 -4.50 21.07
N THR A 440 -2.86 -3.68 22.12
CA THR A 440 -3.02 -2.22 21.96
C THR A 440 -1.88 -1.60 21.16
N LEU A 441 -0.63 -2.01 21.40
CA LEU A 441 0.52 -1.54 20.61
C LEU A 441 0.41 -2.00 19.15
N GLN A 442 0.00 -3.24 18.91
CA GLN A 442 -0.19 -3.79 17.57
C GLN A 442 -1.23 -2.96 16.79
N TYR A 443 -2.42 -2.76 17.35
CA TYR A 443 -3.49 -1.96 16.72
C TYR A 443 -3.07 -0.50 16.51
N CYS A 444 -2.30 0.10 17.43
CA CYS A 444 -1.79 1.46 17.24
C CYS A 444 -0.75 1.53 16.13
N ALA A 445 0.13 0.54 16.00
CA ALA A 445 1.10 0.46 14.92
C ALA A 445 0.41 0.29 13.57
N GLU A 446 -0.55 -0.65 13.46
CA GLU A 446 -1.35 -0.88 12.25
C GLU A 446 -2.30 0.28 11.93
N GLY A 447 -2.54 1.19 12.89
CA GLY A 447 -3.23 2.45 12.67
C GLY A 447 -2.42 3.44 11.83
N LEU A 448 -1.09 3.32 11.80
CA LEU A 448 -0.21 4.16 10.97
C LEU A 448 -0.37 3.82 9.48
N GLY A 449 -0.19 4.80 8.59
CA GLY A 449 -0.51 4.62 7.16
C GLY A 449 0.48 3.75 6.41
N GLU A 450 1.70 3.68 6.95
CA GLU A 450 2.86 2.99 6.41
C GLU A 450 2.94 1.52 6.86
N VAL A 451 2.33 1.20 8.00
CA VAL A 451 2.39 -0.13 8.62
C VAL A 451 1.22 -0.97 8.13
N ASP A 452 1.53 -2.04 7.41
CA ASP A 452 0.52 -2.99 6.93
C ASP A 452 0.20 -4.05 8.00
N ARG A 453 1.18 -4.39 8.83
CA ARG A 453 1.05 -5.37 9.91
C ARG A 453 2.09 -5.16 10.99
N ALA A 454 1.69 -5.35 12.24
CA ALA A 454 2.60 -5.36 13.37
C ALA A 454 2.57 -6.72 14.08
N PHE A 455 3.72 -7.13 14.61
CA PHE A 455 3.86 -8.26 15.50
C PHE A 455 4.45 -7.75 16.81
N VAL A 456 3.79 -8.05 17.91
CA VAL A 456 4.25 -7.61 19.23
C VAL A 456 4.52 -8.84 20.09
N THR A 457 5.79 -9.08 20.36
CA THR A 457 6.23 -10.14 21.27
C THR A 457 6.42 -9.54 22.66
N THR A 458 6.07 -10.30 23.70
CA THR A 458 6.31 -9.90 25.09
C THR A 458 7.35 -10.83 25.72
N ASP A 459 8.47 -10.25 26.13
CA ASP A 459 9.57 -10.90 26.80
C ASP A 459 9.64 -10.44 28.27
N TYR A 460 10.04 -11.31 29.17
CA TYR A 460 10.34 -10.94 30.56
C TYR A 460 11.85 -10.76 30.81
N ALA A 461 12.69 -11.18 29.87
CA ALA A 461 14.14 -11.17 29.98
C ALA A 461 14.79 -10.41 28.82
N VAL A 462 15.80 -9.59 29.13
CA VAL A 462 16.54 -8.79 28.14
C VAL A 462 17.30 -9.68 27.14
N LEU A 463 17.85 -10.81 27.61
CA LEU A 463 18.47 -11.83 26.77
C LEU A 463 17.63 -13.11 26.77
N GLY A 464 17.33 -13.60 25.58
CA GLY A 464 16.67 -14.88 25.35
C GLY A 464 17.63 -15.96 24.85
N PRO A 465 17.17 -17.20 24.65
CA PRO A 465 17.96 -18.26 24.03
C PRO A 465 18.35 -17.86 22.60
N LEU A 466 19.66 -17.83 22.31
CA LEU A 466 20.26 -17.35 21.05
C LEU A 466 19.94 -18.22 19.80
N GLY A 467 19.25 -19.35 19.97
CA GLY A 467 19.13 -20.39 18.94
C GLY A 467 18.33 -19.99 17.70
N HIS A 468 17.41 -19.03 17.78
CA HIS A 468 16.61 -18.60 16.62
C HIS A 468 17.31 -17.51 15.77
N ALA A 469 18.19 -16.70 16.37
CA ALA A 469 18.87 -15.61 15.67
C ALA A 469 20.04 -16.10 14.81
N THR A 470 20.75 -17.15 15.27
CA THR A 470 21.90 -17.70 14.54
C THR A 470 21.48 -18.42 13.26
N ASP A 471 20.37 -19.16 13.24
CA ASP A 471 19.94 -19.86 12.02
C ASP A 471 19.37 -18.90 10.95
N SER A 472 18.80 -17.74 11.36
CA SER A 472 18.37 -16.71 10.42
C SER A 472 19.53 -16.00 9.74
N GLU A 473 20.65 -15.77 10.44
CA GLU A 473 21.85 -15.14 9.86
C GLU A 473 22.55 -16.02 8.82
N TRP A 474 22.43 -17.36 8.90
CA TRP A 474 23.03 -18.30 7.95
C TRP A 474 22.16 -18.60 6.72
N ASN A 475 20.89 -18.19 6.72
CA ASN A 475 19.99 -18.32 5.56
C ASN A 475 20.02 -17.10 4.62
N HIS A 476 20.89 -16.12 4.87
CA HIS A 476 21.09 -14.91 4.05
C HIS A 476 22.28 -15.00 3.11
#